data_AF-A0A9E3SXC5-F1
#
_entry.id   AF-A0A9E3SXC5-F1
#
_cell.length_a   1.000
_cell.length_b   1.000
_cell.length_c   1.000
_cell.angle_alpha   90.00
_cell.angle_beta   90.00
_cell.angle_gamma   90.00
#
_symmetry.space_group_name_H-M   'P 1'
#
loop_
_entity.id
_entity.type
_entity.pdbx_description
1 polymer ?
#
loop_
_entity_poly.entity_id
_entity_poly.type
_entity_poly.pdbx_seq_one_letter_code
_entity_poly.pdbx_strand_id
1 'polypeptide(L)' 'MSIVCFGELLIDFVALESGVTVGEASGFQKAPGGAPANVAVAVARLGYPSAFLG' A
#
# COMPACT_ATOMS: atom_id res chain seq x y z
N MET A 1 -15.52 6.44 -17.22
CA MET A 1 -15.37 5.07 -16.71
C MET A 1 -14.89 5.19 -15.28
N SER A 2 -15.52 4.51 -14.31
CA SER A 2 -15.11 4.55 -12.90
C SER A 2 -14.63 3.17 -12.48
N ILE A 3 -13.54 3.09 -11.72
CA ILE A 3 -12.94 1.82 -11.27
C ILE A 3 -13.27 1.58 -9.79
N VAL A 4 -13.71 0.38 -9.44
CA VAL A 4 -13.91 -0.03 -8.05
C VAL A 4 -13.01 -1.24 -7.78
N CYS A 5 -12.19 -1.13 -6.74
CA CYS A 5 -11.27 -2.18 -6.31
C CYS A 5 -11.75 -2.78 -4.99
N PHE A 6 -11.98 -4.09 -4.97
CA PHE A 6 -12.34 -4.84 -3.77
C PHE A 6 -11.11 -5.58 -3.24
N GLY A 7 -10.85 -5.52 -1.93
CA GLY A 7 -9.71 -6.21 -1.35
C GLY A 7 -9.48 -5.89 0.11
N GLU A 8 -8.28 -6.18 0.59
CA GLU A 8 -7.86 -5.91 1.97
C GLU A 8 -6.87 -4.76 2.00
N LEU A 9 -6.99 -3.90 3.02
CA LEU A 9 -5.99 -2.87 3.32
C LEU A 9 -5.01 -3.39 4.36
N LEU A 10 -3.72 -3.30 4.08
CA LEU A 10 -2.66 -3.78 4.96
C LEU A 10 -1.81 -2.62 5.48
N ILE A 11 -1.05 -2.88 6.54
CA ILE A 11 0.03 -1.99 7.00
C ILE A 11 1.34 -2.73 6.77
N ASP A 12 2.12 -2.24 5.82
CA ASP A 12 3.46 -2.74 5.54
C ASP A 12 4.44 -2.10 6.53
N PHE A 13 5.22 -2.93 7.22
CA PHE A 13 6.30 -2.50 8.10
C PHE A 13 7.61 -2.55 7.30
N VAL A 14 8.01 -1.41 6.76
CA VAL A 14 9.23 -1.30 5.94
C VAL A 14 10.41 -0.99 6.85
N ALA A 15 11.42 -1.85 6.87
CA ALA A 15 12.64 -1.62 7.66
C ALA A 15 13.31 -0.30 7.25
N LEU A 16 13.88 0.41 8.23
CA LEU A 16 14.60 1.66 7.95
C LEU A 16 15.91 1.43 7.19
N GLU A 17 16.50 0.24 7.34
CA GLU A 17 17.74 -0.18 6.70
C GLU A 17 17.52 -1.33 5.71
N SER A 18 18.27 -1.32 4.61
CA SER A 18 18.33 -2.42 3.65
C SER A 18 19.48 -3.38 3.99
N GLY A 19 19.30 -4.67 3.67
CA GLY A 19 20.36 -5.68 3.80
C GLY A 19 20.55 -6.24 5.21
N VAL A 20 19.68 -5.89 6.15
CA VAL A 20 19.64 -6.45 7.52
C VAL A 20 18.48 -7.42 7.65
N THR A 21 18.55 -8.32 8.64
CA THR A 21 17.40 -9.17 8.97
C THR A 21 16.34 -8.39 9.74
N VAL A 22 15.11 -8.92 9.80
CA VAL A 22 13.99 -8.30 10.53
C VAL A 22 14.32 -8.06 12.00
N GLY A 23 15.10 -8.95 12.63
CA GLY A 23 15.47 -8.83 14.04
C GLY A 23 16.55 -7.78 14.32
N GLU A 24 17.26 -7.31 13.29
CA GLU A 24 18.37 -6.35 13.40
C GLU A 24 17.96 -4.93 13.00
N ALA A 25 16.82 -4.77 12.33
CA ALA A 25 16.30 -3.46 11.95
C ALA A 25 16.10 -2.58 13.18
N SER A 26 16.59 -1.34 13.13
CA SER A 26 16.47 -0.41 14.27
C SER A 26 15.03 0.09 14.45
N GLY A 27 14.22 -0.04 13.40
CA GLY A 27 12.81 0.29 13.39
C GLY A 27 12.15 0.04 12.05
N PHE A 28 10.86 0.36 12.00
CA PHE A 28 10.03 0.19 10.81
C PHE A 28 9.20 1.44 10.55
N GLN A 29 9.16 1.87 9.29
CA GLN A 29 8.18 2.83 8.80
C GLN A 29 6.90 2.09 8.42
N LYS A 30 5.76 2.56 8.94
CA LYS A 30 4.44 2.05 8.56
C LYS A 30 4.04 2.66 7.23
N ALA A 31 3.73 1.83 6.23
CA ALA A 31 3.21 2.23 4.94
C ALA A 31 1.87 1.54 4.67
N PRO A 32 0.89 2.21 4.02
CA PRO A 32 -0.32 1.54 3.57
C PRO A 32 0.03 0.55 2.45
N GLY A 33 -0.41 -0.70 2.62
CA GLY A 33 -0.24 -1.80 1.67
C GLY A 33 -1.57 -2.36 1.17
N GLY A 34 -1.50 -3.38 0.32
CA GLY A 34 -2.67 -4.04 -0.27
C GLY A 34 -2.79 -3.78 -1.77
N ALA A 35 -2.76 -4.84 -2.57
CA ALA A 35 -2.73 -4.72 -4.03
C ALA A 35 -3.96 -3.98 -4.59
N PRO A 36 -5.21 -4.27 -4.17
CA PRO A 36 -6.37 -3.56 -4.71
C PRO A 36 -6.46 -2.09 -4.24
N ALA A 37 -5.99 -1.78 -3.03
CA ALA A 37 -5.88 -0.40 -2.55
C ALA A 37 -4.86 0.40 -3.37
N ASN A 38 -3.70 -0.19 -3.66
CA ASN A 38 -2.65 0.42 -4.49
C ASN A 38 -3.14 0.71 -5.91
N VAL A 39 -3.94 -0.20 -6.51
CA VAL A 39 -4.57 0.04 -7.82
C VAL A 39 -5.52 1.23 -7.78
N ALA A 40 -6.41 1.31 -6.79
CA ALA A 40 -7.33 2.44 -6.65
C ALA A 40 -6.56 3.77 -6.52
N VAL A 41 -5.52 3.82 -5.67
CA VAL A 41 -4.66 5.01 -5.51
C VAL A 41 -3.98 5.39 -6.83
N ALA A 42 -3.45 4.42 -7.58
CA ALA A 42 -2.79 4.69 -8.86
C ALA A 42 -3.76 5.26 -9.89
N VAL A 43 -4.98 4.72 -9.99
CA VAL A 43 -6.03 5.22 -10.88
C VAL A 43 -6.42 6.66 -10.52
N ALA A 44 -6.60 6.94 -9.23
CA ALA A 44 -6.87 8.30 -8.75
C ALA A 44 -5.74 9.28 -9.12
N ARG A 45 -4.46 8.88 -8.97
CA ARG A 45 -3.29 9.70 -9.34
C ARG A 45 -3.20 10.01 -10.83
N LEU A 46 -3.75 9.14 -11.68
CA LEU A 46 -3.84 9.37 -13.12
C LEU A 46 -5.01 10.28 -13.53
N GLY A 47 -5.79 10.79 -12.57
CA GLY A 47 -6.90 11.71 -12.82
C GLY A 47 -8.24 11.04 -13.12
N TYR A 48 -8.35 9.72 -12.90
CA TYR A 48 -9.58 8.98 -13.12
C TYR A 48 -10.31 8.68 -11.80
N PRO A 49 -11.66 8.67 -11.82
CA PRO A 49 -12.43 8.33 -10.63
C PRO A 49 -12.23 6.86 -10.24
N SER A 50 -11.90 6.63 -8.98
CA SER A 50 -11.78 5.29 -8.40
C SER A 50 -12.25 5.23 -6.96
N ALA A 51 -12.63 4.04 -6.51
CA ALA A 51 -12.99 3.74 -5.12
C ALA A 51 -12.40 2.40 -4.69
N PHE A 52 -12.11 2.27 -3.40
CA PHE A 52 -11.70 1.02 -2.76
C PHE A 52 -12.79 0.57 -1.78
N LEU A 53 -13.03 -0.74 -1.72
CA LEU A 53 -13.97 -1.39 -0.80
C LEU A 53 -13.26 -2.55 -0.11
N GLY A 54 -13.05 -2.42 1.20
CA GLY A 54 -12.25 -3.34 2.00
C GLY A 54 -12.03 -2.86 3.42
#